data_AF-A0A1B3NJP6-F1
#
_entry.id   AF-A0A1B3NJP6-F1
#
_cell.length_a   1.000
_cell.length_b   1.000
_cell.length_c   1.000
_cell.angle_alpha   90.00
_cell.angle_beta   90.00
_cell.angle_gamma   90.00
#
_symmetry.space_group_name_H-M   'P 1'
#
loop_
_entity.id
_entity.type
_entity.pdbx_description
1 polymer ?
#
loop_
_entity_poly.entity_id
_entity_poly.type
_entity_poly.pdbx_seq_one_letter_code
_entity_poly.pdbx_strand_id
1 'polypeptide(L)'
;MTRNKPSGFSPEHIANFHRTQQIRRDLLRKMGDILEVWRDCTDKACQRGRSCKRSDAACLRGFMGALPDQDRRLAGYMIQNGAAGMKPDAALAKAQERVAAEIAQDGG
;
A
#
# COMPACT_ATOMS: atom_id res chain seq x y z
N MET A 1 38.66 -0.40 -13.53
CA MET A 1 37.46 -0.59 -14.38
C MET A 1 36.79 -1.90 -13.99
N THR A 2 35.72 -1.84 -13.20
CA THR A 2 34.93 -3.02 -12.83
C THR A 2 34.14 -3.48 -14.05
N ARG A 3 34.48 -4.66 -14.60
CA ARG A 3 33.69 -5.32 -15.65
C ARG A 3 32.26 -5.50 -15.11
N ASN A 4 31.28 -4.87 -15.77
CA ASN A 4 29.87 -5.18 -15.53
C ASN A 4 29.69 -6.68 -15.84
N LYS A 5 29.56 -7.50 -14.78
CA LYS A 5 29.15 -8.89 -14.95
C LYS A 5 27.79 -8.85 -15.64
N PRO A 6 27.60 -9.57 -16.77
CA PRO A 6 26.27 -9.69 -17.35
C PRO A 6 25.32 -10.23 -16.29
N SER A 7 24.16 -9.60 -16.19
CA SER A 7 23.06 -10.08 -15.35
C SER A 7 22.83 -11.57 -15.60
N GLY A 8 22.65 -12.36 -14.54
CA GLY A 8 22.28 -13.77 -14.65
C GLY A 8 20.88 -14.00 -15.24
N PHE A 9 20.13 -12.93 -15.47
CA PHE A 9 18.80 -12.95 -16.09
C PHE A 9 18.89 -12.69 -17.58
N SER A 10 18.08 -13.43 -18.35
CA SER A 10 17.94 -13.17 -19.78
C SER A 10 17.34 -11.78 -20.06
N PRO A 11 17.60 -11.21 -21.25
CA PRO A 11 16.99 -9.93 -21.64
C PRO A 11 15.46 -9.93 -21.54
N GLU A 12 14.77 -11.03 -21.84
CA GLU A 12 13.31 -11.10 -21.68
C GLU A 12 12.88 -11.00 -20.20
N HIS A 13 13.62 -11.58 -19.27
CA HIS A 13 13.33 -11.46 -17.84
C HIS A 13 13.47 -10.03 -17.34
N ILE A 14 14.53 -9.33 -17.78
CA ILE A 14 14.76 -7.92 -17.43
C ILE A 14 13.62 -7.05 -17.99
N ALA A 15 13.25 -7.26 -19.25
CA ALA A 15 12.16 -6.52 -19.88
C ALA A 15 10.81 -6.77 -19.18
N ASN A 16 10.52 -8.02 -18.83
CA ASN A 16 9.29 -8.38 -18.12
C ASN A 16 9.26 -7.75 -16.73
N PHE A 17 10.37 -7.78 -15.99
CA PHE A 17 10.48 -7.12 -14.69
C PHE A 17 10.14 -5.62 -14.78
N HIS A 18 10.74 -4.89 -15.73
CA HIS A 18 10.44 -3.46 -15.91
C HIS A 18 8.97 -3.21 -16.26
N ARG A 19 8.37 -4.05 -17.12
CA ARG A 19 6.94 -3.97 -17.43
C ARG A 19 6.08 -4.18 -16.18
N THR A 20 6.38 -5.20 -15.37
CA THR A 20 5.66 -5.46 -14.11
C THR A 20 5.80 -4.31 -13.13
N GLN A 21 7.01 -3.73 -12.97
CA GLN A 21 7.19 -2.57 -12.10
C GLN A 21 6.40 -1.34 -12.57
N GLN A 22 6.33 -1.12 -13.89
CA GLN A 22 5.52 -0.04 -14.45
C GLN A 22 4.03 -0.25 -14.16
N ILE A 23 3.49 -1.45 -14.46
CA ILE A 23 2.09 -1.78 -14.19
C ILE A 23 1.77 -1.62 -12.69
N ARG A 24 2.64 -2.12 -11.81
CA ARG A 24 2.49 -1.98 -10.37
C ARG A 24 2.40 -0.51 -9.95
N ARG A 25 3.29 0.34 -10.46
CA ARG A 25 3.29 1.78 -10.15
C ARG A 25 2.00 2.44 -10.61
N ASP A 26 1.55 2.14 -11.82
CA ASP A 26 0.37 2.76 -12.40
C ASP A 26 -0.91 2.30 -11.68
N LEU A 27 -0.99 1.01 -11.30
CA LEU A 27 -2.07 0.46 -10.48
C LEU A 27 -2.11 1.12 -9.10
N LEU A 28 -0.96 1.21 -8.40
CA LEU A 28 -0.89 1.84 -7.08
C LEU A 28 -1.27 3.31 -7.13
N ARG A 29 -0.86 4.04 -8.17
CA ARG A 29 -1.27 5.43 -8.38
C ARG A 29 -2.78 5.53 -8.57
N LYS A 30 -3.36 4.71 -9.46
CA LYS A 30 -4.80 4.69 -9.71
C LYS A 30 -5.60 4.37 -8.44
N MET A 31 -5.15 3.38 -7.67
CA MET A 31 -5.77 3.04 -6.37
C MET A 31 -5.67 4.20 -5.38
N GLY A 32 -4.50 4.85 -5.29
CA GLY A 32 -4.33 6.03 -4.44
C GLY A 32 -5.23 7.19 -4.84
N ASP A 33 -5.42 7.42 -6.14
CA ASP A 33 -6.31 8.47 -6.65
C ASP A 33 -7.79 8.15 -6.35
N ILE A 34 -8.21 6.88 -6.49
CA ILE A 34 -9.56 6.40 -6.14
C ILE A 34 -9.85 6.56 -4.64
N LEU A 35 -8.89 6.20 -3.79
CA LEU A 35 -8.98 6.35 -2.33
C LEU A 35 -8.72 7.78 -1.88
N GLU A 36 -8.46 8.70 -2.81
CA GLU A 36 -8.16 10.11 -2.56
C GLU A 36 -7.06 10.36 -1.51
N VAL A 37 -6.06 9.47 -1.42
CA VAL A 37 -5.01 9.52 -0.38
C VAL A 37 -4.20 10.83 -0.37
N TRP A 38 -4.29 11.61 -1.45
CA TRP A 38 -3.69 12.92 -1.58
C TRP A 38 -4.31 13.98 -0.65
N ARG A 39 -5.56 13.81 -0.18
CA ARG A 39 -6.25 14.76 0.70
C ARG A 39 -5.48 14.98 2.01
N ASP A 40 -4.95 13.90 2.57
CA ASP A 40 -4.24 13.91 3.86
C ASP A 40 -2.71 14.07 3.70
N CYS A 41 -2.23 14.32 2.48
CA CYS A 41 -0.80 14.52 2.26
C CYS A 41 -0.37 15.89 2.81
N THR A 42 0.79 15.95 3.47
CA THR A 42 1.38 17.22 3.93
C THR A 42 1.86 18.11 2.77
N ASP A 43 2.10 17.54 1.58
CA ASP A 43 2.50 18.27 0.39
C ASP A 43 1.29 18.86 -0.36
N LYS A 44 1.21 20.20 -0.37
CA LYS A 44 0.12 20.92 -1.05
C LYS A 44 0.11 20.74 -2.57
N ALA A 45 1.23 20.37 -3.19
CA ALA A 45 1.26 20.06 -4.61
C ALA A 45 0.46 18.79 -4.93
N CYS A 46 0.54 17.77 -4.07
CA CYS A 46 -0.27 16.56 -4.19
C CYS A 46 -1.76 16.85 -4.03
N GLN A 47 -2.12 17.70 -3.06
CA GLN A 47 -3.51 18.12 -2.82
C GLN A 47 -4.11 18.85 -4.02
N ARG A 48 -3.42 19.89 -4.53
CA ARG A 48 -3.88 20.67 -5.68
C ARG A 48 -3.97 19.83 -6.95
N GLY A 49 -2.99 18.96 -7.16
CA GLY A 49 -2.94 18.06 -8.32
C GLY A 49 -3.85 16.84 -8.21
N ARG A 50 -4.58 16.67 -7.09
CA ARG A 50 -5.47 15.54 -6.78
C ARG A 50 -4.86 14.17 -7.08
N SER A 51 -3.57 14.03 -6.82
CA SER A 51 -2.83 12.79 -7.09
C SER A 51 -1.47 12.80 -6.39
N CYS A 52 -1.01 11.62 -5.95
CA CYS A 52 0.31 11.50 -5.34
C CYS A 52 1.42 11.69 -6.38
N LYS A 53 2.28 12.70 -6.17
CA LYS A 53 3.43 13.00 -7.04
C LYS A 53 4.76 12.48 -6.50
N ARG A 54 4.78 11.97 -5.27
CA ARG A 54 6.00 11.53 -4.59
C ARG A 54 6.18 10.00 -4.70
N SER A 55 7.43 9.56 -4.72
CA SER A 55 7.80 8.13 -4.76
C SER A 55 7.98 7.50 -3.39
N ASP A 56 7.82 8.26 -2.30
CA ASP A 56 8.11 7.86 -0.91
C ASP A 56 6.86 7.52 -0.08
N ALA A 57 5.75 7.22 -0.75
CA ALA A 57 4.47 6.87 -0.13
C ALA A 57 3.92 7.92 0.87
N ALA A 58 4.32 9.19 0.76
CA ALA A 58 3.89 10.24 1.70
C ALA A 58 2.36 10.38 1.80
N CYS A 59 1.64 10.35 0.66
CA CYS A 59 0.17 10.43 0.69
C CYS A 59 -0.46 9.23 1.40
N LEU A 60 0.02 8.01 1.15
CA LEU A 60 -0.49 6.81 1.82
C LEU A 60 -0.26 6.87 3.34
N ARG A 61 0.92 7.34 3.77
CA ARG A 61 1.21 7.53 5.21
C ARG A 61 0.30 8.57 5.86
N GLY A 62 0.06 9.69 5.17
CA GLY A 62 -0.89 10.72 5.63
C GLY A 62 -2.30 10.17 5.79
N PHE A 63 -2.80 9.50 4.75
CA PHE A 63 -4.10 8.82 4.76
C PHE A 63 -4.24 7.83 5.92
N MET A 64 -3.28 6.92 6.08
CA MET A 64 -3.29 5.94 7.18
C MET A 64 -3.22 6.60 8.56
N GLY A 65 -2.57 7.77 8.68
CA GLY A 65 -2.49 8.54 9.92
C GLY A 65 -3.77 9.32 10.24
N ALA A 66 -4.60 9.61 9.24
CA ALA A 66 -5.88 10.31 9.41
C ALA A 66 -7.06 9.38 9.72
N LEU A 67 -6.90 8.07 9.47
CA LEU A 67 -7.92 7.07 9.81
C LEU A 67 -8.14 6.99 11.33
N PRO A 68 -9.38 6.79 11.80
CA PRO A 68 -9.67 6.37 13.17
C PRO A 68 -8.85 5.14 13.55
N ASP A 69 -8.48 5.00 14.83
CA ASP A 69 -7.55 3.96 15.28
C ASP A 69 -8.02 2.54 14.91
N GLN A 70 -9.33 2.29 15.05
CA GLN A 70 -9.96 1.03 14.65
C GLN A 70 -9.76 0.74 13.16
N ASP A 71 -10.05 1.71 12.29
CA ASP A 71 -9.93 1.55 10.84
C ASP A 71 -8.48 1.38 10.40
N ARG A 72 -7.57 2.11 11.05
CA ARG A 72 -6.13 1.97 10.85
C ARG A 72 -5.64 0.56 11.20
N ARG A 73 -6.08 0.00 12.34
CA ARG A 73 -5.78 -1.38 12.74
C ARG A 73 -6.36 -2.38 11.75
N LEU A 74 -7.62 -2.22 11.37
CA LEU A 74 -8.31 -3.08 10.40
C LEU A 74 -7.57 -3.12 9.06
N ALA A 75 -7.23 -1.96 8.51
CA ALA A 75 -6.48 -1.84 7.26
C ALA A 75 -5.10 -2.50 7.36
N GLY A 76 -4.39 -2.29 8.48
CA GLY A 76 -3.11 -2.94 8.75
C GLY A 76 -3.20 -4.47 8.74
N TYR A 77 -4.20 -5.04 9.41
CA TYR A 77 -4.40 -6.49 9.45
C TYR A 77 -4.86 -7.07 8.12
N MET A 78 -5.71 -6.37 7.36
CA MET A 78 -6.05 -6.80 6.00
C MET A 78 -4.82 -6.90 5.10
N ILE A 79 -3.91 -5.92 5.16
CA ILE A 79 -2.67 -5.95 4.38
C ILE A 79 -1.79 -7.13 4.82
N GLN A 80 -1.61 -7.35 6.12
CA GLN A 80 -0.83 -8.47 6.64
C GLN A 80 -1.44 -9.82 6.22
N ASN A 81 -2.76 -9.97 6.33
CA ASN A 81 -3.45 -11.18 5.97
C ASN A 81 -3.37 -11.47 4.46
N GLY A 82 -3.54 -10.44 3.62
CA GLY A 82 -3.37 -10.56 2.18
C GLY A 82 -1.94 -10.91 1.77
N ALA A 83 -0.93 -10.33 2.44
CA ALA A 83 0.48 -10.67 2.23
C ALA A 83 0.79 -12.14 2.59
N ALA A 84 0.03 -12.72 3.53
CA ALA A 84 0.09 -14.14 3.87
C ALA A 84 -0.69 -15.05 2.88
N GLY A 85 -1.24 -14.49 1.80
CA GLY A 85 -1.95 -15.23 0.76
C GLY A 85 -3.43 -15.48 1.03
N MET A 86 -4.02 -14.82 2.05
CA MET A 86 -5.46 -14.93 2.29
C MET A 86 -6.27 -14.21 1.21
N LYS A 87 -7.43 -14.78 0.86
CA LYS A 87 -8.42 -14.13 0.00
C LYS A 87 -9.00 -12.89 0.70
N PRO A 88 -9.41 -11.85 -0.04
CA PRO A 88 -9.88 -10.58 0.53
C PRO A 88 -10.95 -10.74 1.62
N ASP A 89 -12.01 -11.52 1.38
CA ASP A 89 -13.11 -11.67 2.34
C ASP A 89 -12.67 -12.36 3.63
N ALA A 90 -11.82 -13.39 3.53
CA ALA A 90 -11.24 -14.08 4.67
C ALA A 90 -10.25 -13.19 5.44
N ALA A 91 -9.46 -12.39 4.71
CA ALA A 91 -8.53 -11.42 5.30
C ALA A 91 -9.27 -10.33 6.08
N LEU A 92 -10.42 -9.86 5.56
CA LEU A 92 -11.29 -8.89 6.22
C LEU A 92 -11.92 -9.49 7.48
N ALA A 93 -12.56 -10.65 7.38
CA ALA A 93 -13.21 -11.31 8.52
C ALA A 93 -12.21 -11.52 9.68
N LYS A 94 -11.03 -12.05 9.39
CA LYS A 94 -9.97 -12.26 10.39
C LYS A 94 -9.46 -10.94 10.98
N ALA A 95 -9.37 -9.88 10.18
CA ALA A 95 -8.97 -8.56 10.65
C ALA A 95 -10.03 -7.98 11.61
N GLN A 96 -11.32 -8.13 11.29
CA GLN A 96 -12.43 -7.70 12.15
C GLN A 96 -12.46 -8.46 13.48
N GLU A 97 -12.32 -9.79 13.44
CA GLU A 97 -12.24 -10.65 14.64
C GLU A 97 -11.12 -10.18 15.58
N ARG A 98 -9.94 -9.91 15.03
CA ARG A 98 -8.80 -9.45 15.81
C ARG A 98 -9.05 -8.08 16.43
N VAL A 99 -9.56 -7.12 15.66
CA VAL A 99 -9.88 -5.77 16.15
C VAL A 99 -10.93 -5.83 17.25
N ALA A 100 -11.96 -6.67 17.11
CA ALA A 100 -13.00 -6.84 18.12
C ALA A 100 -12.42 -7.44 19.43
N ALA A 101 -11.52 -8.42 19.32
CA ALA A 101 -10.84 -8.99 20.49
C ALA A 101 -9.97 -7.96 21.23
N GLU A 102 -9.23 -7.13 20.48
CA GLU A 102 -8.40 -6.05 21.06
C GLU A 102 -9.27 -4.99 21.75
N ILE A 103 -10.38 -4.57 21.14
CA ILE A 103 -11.33 -3.62 21.77
C ILE A 103 -11.94 -4.20 23.05
N ALA A 104 -12.27 -5.49 23.06
CA ALA A 104 -12.81 -6.16 24.25
C ALA A 104 -11.77 -6.26 25.39
N GLN A 105 -10.48 -6.29 25.06
CA GLN A 105 -9.38 -6.29 26.04
C GLN A 105 -9.06 -4.89 26.58
N ASP A 106 -9.15 -3.86 25.74
CA ASP A 106 -8.89 -2.46 26.12
C ASP A 106 -10.05 -1.81 26.91
N GLY A 107 -11.20 -2.50 27.04
CA GLY A 107 -12.44 -1.99 27.63
C GLY A 107 -13.11 -2.91 28.66
N GLY A 108 -12.34 -3.74 29.37
CA GLY A 108 -12.76 -4.49 30.56
C GLY A 108 -12.32 -3.82 31.86
#